data_AF-A0A8J4C941-F1
#
_entry.id   AF-A0A8J4C941-F1
#
_cell.length_a   1.000
_cell.length_b   1.000
_cell.length_c   1.000
_cell.angle_alpha   90.00
_cell.angle_beta   90.00
_cell.angle_gamma   90.00
#
_symmetry.space_group_name_H-M   'P 1'
#
loop_
_entity.id
_entity.type
_entity.pdbx_description
1 polymer ?
#
loop_
_entity_poly.entity_id
_entity_poly.type
_entity_poly.pdbx_seq_one_letter_code
_entity_poly.pdbx_strand_id
1 'polypeptide(L)'
;MGSQMDYTVAMDTGGEVEEGLIMKAGARGIPHAFVIDADNNITFSGHPMDPMFESALRTAAAAASDRGAGGPTGRQALPLVTASLDELLVMPVKALKLILTERGLPTSDCVEKADLAKKIAATCANVTYYKCLCSAIRTRSLILS
;
A
#
# COMPACT_ATOMS: atom_id res chain seq x y z
N MET A 1 28.60 2.96 10.01
CA MET A 1 27.25 2.71 9.46
C MET A 1 26.30 2.83 10.64
N GLY A 2 25.56 3.89 10.95
CA GLY A 2 25.11 5.09 10.26
C GLY A 2 23.75 5.45 10.91
N SER A 3 23.75 5.80 12.21
CA SER A 3 22.58 5.95 13.08
C SER A 3 21.69 7.17 12.78
N GLN A 4 21.70 7.67 11.53
CA GLN A 4 21.09 8.94 11.12
C GLN A 4 20.00 8.79 10.05
N MET A 5 19.63 7.56 9.69
CA MET A 5 18.70 7.27 8.59
C MET A 5 17.42 6.66 9.16
N ASP A 6 16.50 7.52 9.62
CA ASP A 6 15.18 7.10 10.11
C ASP A 6 14.16 7.08 8.97
N TYR A 7 14.44 6.26 7.96
CA TYR A 7 13.53 6.02 6.84
C TYR A 7 13.70 4.62 6.28
N THR A 8 12.61 4.08 5.72
CA THR A 8 12.62 2.75 5.12
C THR A 8 13.43 2.74 3.83
N VAL A 9 14.39 1.82 3.74
CA VAL A 9 15.18 1.57 2.53
C VAL A 9 14.75 0.23 1.95
N ALA A 10 14.38 0.23 0.67
CA ALA A 10 14.10 -0.97 -0.10
C ALA A 10 15.20 -1.18 -1.16
N MET A 11 15.63 -2.42 -1.35
CA MET A 11 16.59 -2.79 -2.40
C MET A 11 15.84 -3.47 -3.55
N ASP A 12 15.86 -2.85 -4.73
CA ASP A 12 15.34 -3.43 -5.96
C ASP A 12 16.45 -4.16 -6.72
N THR A 13 16.73 -5.41 -6.33
CA THR A 13 17.74 -6.23 -7.01
C THR A 13 17.23 -6.83 -8.33
N GLY A 14 15.91 -6.88 -8.52
CA GLY A 14 15.25 -7.42 -9.72
C GLY A 14 14.98 -6.38 -10.81
N GLY A 15 15.09 -5.09 -10.50
CA GLY A 15 14.83 -3.99 -11.44
C GLY A 15 13.34 -3.73 -11.70
N GLU A 16 12.44 -4.30 -10.89
CA GLU A 16 10.99 -4.19 -11.12
C GLU A 16 10.48 -2.75 -10.93
N VAL A 17 11.06 -2.02 -9.97
CA VAL A 17 10.74 -0.61 -9.70
C VAL A 17 11.39 0.28 -10.76
N GLU A 18 12.60 -0.07 -11.20
CA GLU A 18 13.27 0.63 -12.29
C GLU A 18 12.43 0.58 -13.58
N GLU A 19 12.05 -0.62 -14.02
CA GLU A 19 11.25 -0.84 -15.24
C GLU A 19 9.83 -0.27 -15.08
N GLY A 20 9.19 -0.56 -13.94
CA GLY A 20 7.79 -0.24 -13.71
C GLY A 20 7.51 1.24 -13.48
N LEU A 21 8.44 1.96 -12.85
CA LEU A 21 8.22 3.33 -12.39
C LEU A 21 9.22 4.32 -13.00
N ILE A 22 10.52 4.06 -12.89
CA ILE A 22 11.58 5.01 -13.28
C ILE A 22 11.61 5.20 -14.80
N MET A 23 11.61 4.10 -15.56
CA MET A 23 11.61 4.15 -17.03
C MET A 23 10.31 4.75 -17.57
N LYS A 24 9.15 4.39 -16.99
CA LYS A 24 7.84 4.93 -17.41
C LYS A 24 7.69 6.42 -17.11
N ALA A 25 8.29 6.89 -16.03
CA ALA A 25 8.36 8.32 -15.71
C ALA A 25 9.34 9.09 -16.61
N GLY A 26 10.07 8.40 -17.50
CA GLY A 26 11.04 9.02 -18.41
C GLY A 26 12.30 9.54 -17.69
N ALA A 27 12.59 9.04 -16.49
CA ALA A 27 13.74 9.45 -15.71
C ALA A 27 15.03 8.97 -16.39
N ARG A 28 15.96 9.90 -16.67
CA ARG A 28 17.19 9.64 -17.44
C ARG A 28 18.46 9.53 -16.60
N GLY A 29 18.39 9.59 -15.27
CA GLY A 29 19.57 9.49 -14.42
C GLY A 29 19.30 9.52 -12.91
N ILE A 30 20.31 9.11 -12.14
CA ILE A 30 20.37 9.19 -10.67
C ILE A 30 21.07 10.52 -10.31
N PRO A 31 20.58 11.30 -9.32
CA PRO A 31 19.44 11.02 -8.44
C PRO A 31 18.09 11.40 -9.04
N HIS A 32 17.09 10.56 -8.78
CA HIS A 32 15.69 10.81 -9.16
C HIS A 32 14.79 10.68 -7.93
N ALA A 33 13.78 11.53 -7.83
CA ALA A 33 12.85 11.57 -6.72
C ALA A 33 11.41 11.61 -7.25
N PHE A 34 10.55 10.86 -6.55
CA PHE A 34 9.11 10.94 -6.70
C PHE A 34 8.51 11.52 -5.44
N VAL A 35 7.59 12.47 -5.58
CA VAL A 35 6.70 12.87 -4.49
C VAL A 35 5.35 12.26 -4.79
N ILE A 36 4.85 11.48 -3.84
CA ILE A 36 3.55 10.85 -3.92
C ILE A 36 2.66 11.56 -2.90
N ASP A 37 1.51 12.05 -3.34
CA ASP A 37 0.52 12.56 -2.41
C ASP A 37 -0.07 11.42 -1.58
N ALA A 38 -0.83 11.79 -0.57
CA ALA A 38 -1.44 10.77 0.27
C ALA A 38 -2.50 9.96 -0.52
N ASP A 39 -3.04 10.48 -1.64
CA ASP A 39 -4.00 9.79 -2.50
C ASP A 39 -3.33 8.77 -3.46
N ASN A 40 -2.02 8.54 -3.30
CA ASN A 40 -1.17 7.67 -4.13
C ASN A 40 -0.98 8.17 -5.58
N ASN A 41 -1.13 9.47 -5.82
CA ASN A 41 -0.80 10.07 -7.10
C ASN A 41 0.62 10.66 -7.05
N ILE A 42 1.35 10.52 -8.15
CA ILE A 42 2.67 11.14 -8.32
C ILE A 42 2.46 12.62 -8.60
N THR A 43 2.80 13.49 -7.65
CA THR A 43 2.72 14.95 -7.79
C THR A 43 4.00 15.55 -8.35
N PHE A 44 5.13 14.83 -8.23
CA PHE A 44 6.41 15.21 -8.81
C PHE A 44 7.22 13.97 -9.20
N SER A 45 7.90 14.04 -10.34
CA SER A 45 8.90 13.08 -10.80
C SER A 45 10.05 13.85 -11.43
N GLY A 46 11.25 13.82 -10.84
CA GLY A 46 12.36 14.62 -11.35
C GLY A 46 13.61 14.58 -10.49
N HIS A 47 14.50 15.52 -10.72
CA HIS A 47 15.71 15.66 -9.94
C HIS A 47 15.40 16.35 -8.59
N PRO A 48 15.94 15.88 -7.45
CA PRO A 48 15.61 16.44 -6.13
C PRO A 48 16.09 17.88 -5.91
N MET A 49 17.04 18.38 -6.71
CA MET A 49 17.45 19.80 -6.67
C MET A 49 16.57 20.72 -7.53
N ASP A 50 15.57 20.20 -8.23
CA ASP A 50 14.63 21.05 -8.96
C ASP A 50 13.83 21.90 -7.96
N PRO A 51 13.71 23.23 -8.12
CA PRO A 51 12.88 24.05 -7.25
C PRO A 51 11.41 23.58 -7.18
N MET A 52 10.91 22.89 -8.20
CA MET A 52 9.58 22.28 -8.22
C MET A 52 9.43 21.14 -7.21
N PHE A 53 10.51 20.42 -6.89
CA PHE A 53 10.50 19.33 -5.91
C PHE A 53 10.07 19.83 -4.54
N GLU A 54 10.73 20.88 -4.06
CA GLU A 54 10.48 21.51 -2.77
C GLU A 54 9.05 22.06 -2.65
N SER A 55 8.53 22.63 -3.74
CA SER A 55 7.14 23.09 -3.79
C SER A 55 6.15 21.92 -3.70
N ALA A 56 6.34 20.88 -4.50
CA ALA A 56 5.47 19.70 -4.51
C ALA A 56 5.48 18.98 -3.16
N LEU A 57 6.67 18.86 -2.54
CA LEU A 57 6.84 18.27 -1.22
C LEU A 57 6.08 19.06 -0.15
N ARG A 58 6.21 20.39 -0.13
CA ARG A 58 5.48 21.24 0.83
C ARG A 58 3.97 21.12 0.67
N THR A 59 3.47 21.12 -0.57
CA THR A 59 2.03 20.96 -0.85
C THR A 59 1.53 19.59 -0.41
N ALA A 60 2.26 18.52 -0.74
CA ALA A 60 1.90 17.16 -0.33
C ALA A 60 1.91 16.99 1.20
N ALA A 61 2.91 17.56 1.88
CA ALA A 61 3.03 17.50 3.33
C ALA A 61 1.92 18.28 4.06
N ALA A 62 1.54 19.46 3.54
CA ALA A 62 0.42 20.23 4.07
C ALA A 62 -0.90 19.45 3.93
N ALA A 63 -1.17 18.91 2.73
CA ALA A 63 -2.35 18.09 2.47
C ALA A 63 -2.39 16.79 3.28
N ALA A 64 -1.24 16.25 3.70
CA ALA A 64 -1.15 15.11 4.59
C ALA A 64 -1.39 15.50 6.06
N SER A 65 -0.94 16.67 6.49
CA SER A 65 -1.07 17.14 7.88
C SER A 65 -2.50 17.55 8.22
N ASP A 66 -3.23 18.11 7.25
CA ASP A 66 -4.67 18.41 7.40
C ASP A 66 -5.52 17.14 7.52
N ARG A 67 -5.00 16.01 7.02
CA ARG A 67 -5.57 14.67 7.15
C ARG A 67 -4.96 13.96 8.35
N GLY A 68 -5.35 14.37 9.57
CA GLY A 68 -4.81 13.80 10.80
C GLY A 68 -4.78 12.26 10.78
N ALA A 69 -3.58 11.66 10.94
CA ALA A 69 -3.23 10.24 11.14
C ALA A 69 -4.11 9.14 10.47
N GLY A 70 -4.87 9.49 9.45
CA GLY A 70 -5.80 8.65 8.72
C GLY A 70 -5.56 8.93 7.26
N GLY A 71 -4.71 8.11 6.65
CA GLY A 71 -4.36 8.24 5.23
C GLY A 71 -5.60 8.24 4.34
N PRO A 72 -5.47 8.70 3.09
CA PRO A 72 -6.60 8.95 2.21
C PRO A 72 -7.12 7.69 1.60
N THR A 73 -8.34 7.83 1.10
CA THR A 73 -9.27 6.78 0.75
C THR A 73 -9.82 6.13 2.01
N GLY A 74 -11.14 5.93 2.07
CA GLY A 74 -11.74 5.07 3.07
C GLY A 74 -11.19 3.66 2.87
N ARG A 75 -9.98 3.40 3.36
CA ARG A 75 -9.23 2.17 3.26
C ARG A 75 -8.54 1.97 4.61
N GLN A 76 -9.04 1.02 5.38
CA GLN A 76 -8.41 0.62 6.63
C GLN A 76 -7.31 -0.39 6.32
N ALA A 77 -6.08 -0.10 6.74
CA ALA A 77 -5.01 -1.08 6.73
C ALA A 77 -5.41 -2.24 7.65
N LEU A 78 -5.51 -3.45 7.10
CA LEU A 78 -5.74 -4.64 7.89
C LEU A 78 -4.43 -4.98 8.61
N PRO A 79 -4.49 -5.31 9.92
CA PRO A 79 -3.30 -5.70 10.64
C PRO A 79 -2.68 -6.95 10.00
N LEU A 80 -1.35 -7.00 10.04
CA LEU A 80 -0.58 -8.18 9.67
C LEU A 80 -1.03 -9.35 10.54
N VAL A 81 -1.13 -10.53 9.92
CA VAL A 81 -1.43 -11.74 10.67
C VAL A 81 -0.14 -12.21 11.32
N THR A 82 -0.02 -12.02 12.63
CA THR A 82 1.15 -12.46 13.42
C THR A 82 1.00 -13.87 13.98
N ALA A 83 -0.16 -14.50 13.78
CA ALA A 83 -0.42 -15.86 14.22
C ALA A 83 0.49 -16.86 13.50
N SER A 84 1.02 -17.81 14.25
CA SER A 84 1.83 -18.92 13.73
C SER A 84 0.98 -19.94 12.95
N LEU A 85 1.63 -20.79 12.15
CA LEU A 85 0.94 -21.80 11.35
C LEU A 85 0.09 -22.75 12.22
N ASP A 86 0.61 -23.15 13.38
CA ASP A 86 -0.08 -24.06 14.30
C ASP A 86 -1.34 -23.41 14.90
N GLU A 87 -1.27 -22.12 15.24
CA GLU A 87 -2.43 -21.36 15.74
C GLU A 87 -3.51 -21.21 14.66
N LEU A 88 -3.10 -20.96 13.40
CA LEU A 88 -4.02 -20.89 12.26
C LEU A 88 -4.71 -22.24 11.99
N LEU A 89 -4.02 -23.36 12.22
CA LEU A 89 -4.59 -24.71 12.09
C LEU A 89 -5.62 -25.04 13.16
N VAL A 90 -5.59 -24.38 14.32
CA VAL A 90 -6.61 -24.54 15.38
C VAL A 90 -7.88 -23.75 15.04
N MET A 91 -7.75 -22.63 14.33
CA MET A 91 -8.90 -21.80 13.94
C MET A 91 -9.91 -22.56 13.05
N PRO A 92 -11.21 -22.21 13.11
CA PRO A 92 -12.21 -22.82 12.24
C PRO A 92 -12.00 -22.40 10.78
N VAL A 93 -12.30 -23.29 9.84
CA VAL A 93 -12.17 -23.06 8.38
C VAL A 93 -12.90 -21.77 7.94
N LYS A 94 -14.05 -21.47 8.58
CA LYS A 94 -14.82 -20.26 8.32
C LYS A 94 -14.04 -18.98 8.65
N ALA A 95 -13.27 -18.97 9.74
CA ALA A 95 -12.44 -17.82 10.10
C ALA A 95 -11.28 -17.63 9.11
N LEU A 96 -10.62 -18.72 8.70
CA LEU A 96 -9.55 -18.67 7.70
C LEU A 96 -10.05 -18.12 6.35
N LYS A 97 -11.22 -18.58 5.89
CA LYS A 97 -11.83 -18.06 4.66
C LYS A 97 -12.22 -16.58 4.77
N LEU A 98 -12.65 -16.13 5.95
CA LEU A 98 -12.99 -14.74 6.19
C LEU A 98 -11.74 -13.86 6.11
N ILE A 99 -10.65 -14.26 6.76
CA ILE A 99 -9.35 -13.57 6.72
C ILE A 99 -8.86 -13.37 5.28
N LEU A 100 -8.99 -14.40 4.43
CA LEU A 100 -8.61 -14.34 3.01
C LEU A 100 -9.56 -13.45 2.20
N THR A 101 -10.87 -13.60 2.40
CA THR A 101 -11.89 -12.80 1.70
C THR A 101 -11.75 -11.31 2.02
N GLU A 102 -11.51 -10.95 3.28
CA GLU A 102 -11.30 -9.55 3.68
C GLU A 102 -10.07 -8.92 3.03
N ARG A 103 -9.08 -9.74 2.69
CA ARG A 103 -7.85 -9.33 2.01
C ARG A 103 -7.96 -9.44 0.48
N GLY A 104 -9.13 -9.85 -0.03
CA GLY A 104 -9.38 -10.02 -1.47
C GLY A 104 -8.63 -11.20 -2.10
N LEU A 105 -8.16 -12.16 -1.29
CA LEU A 105 -7.42 -13.32 -1.79
C LEU A 105 -8.37 -14.44 -2.21
N PRO A 106 -8.21 -15.02 -3.41
CA PRO A 106 -9.03 -16.13 -3.86
C PRO A 106 -8.78 -17.37 -2.99
N THR A 107 -9.83 -18.17 -2.79
CA THR A 107 -9.77 -19.45 -2.04
C THR A 107 -9.94 -20.67 -2.95
N SER A 108 -10.03 -20.46 -4.26
CA SER A 108 -10.31 -21.48 -5.27
C SER A 108 -9.20 -22.53 -5.40
N ASP A 109 -7.97 -22.15 -5.04
CA ASP A 109 -6.75 -22.95 -5.08
C ASP A 109 -6.47 -23.72 -3.78
N CYS A 110 -7.29 -23.54 -2.74
CA CYS A 110 -7.13 -24.21 -1.45
C CYS A 110 -8.15 -25.34 -1.29
N VAL A 111 -7.69 -26.59 -1.35
CA VAL A 111 -8.55 -27.78 -1.24
C VAL A 111 -8.70 -28.20 0.22
N GLU A 112 -7.61 -28.12 0.99
CA GLU A 112 -7.58 -28.52 2.40
C GLU A 112 -7.54 -27.31 3.35
N LYS A 113 -7.92 -27.56 4.62
CA LYS A 113 -7.77 -26.58 5.70
C LYS A 113 -6.31 -26.10 5.84
N ALA A 114 -5.36 -27.02 5.67
CA ALA A 114 -3.94 -26.72 5.76
C ALA A 114 -3.48 -25.76 4.65
N ASP A 115 -4.06 -25.83 3.46
CA ASP A 115 -3.70 -24.93 2.35
C ASP A 115 -4.10 -23.49 2.65
N LEU A 116 -5.28 -23.29 3.25
CA LEU A 116 -5.74 -21.97 3.70
C LEU A 116 -4.79 -21.37 4.75
N ALA A 117 -4.39 -22.17 5.74
CA ALA A 117 -3.48 -21.72 6.80
C ALA A 117 -2.08 -21.37 6.25
N LYS A 118 -1.53 -22.21 5.36
CA LYS A 118 -0.24 -21.95 4.69
C LYS A 118 -0.30 -20.69 3.84
N LYS A 119 -1.39 -20.48 3.08
CA LYS A 119 -1.57 -19.29 2.24
C LYS A 119 -1.62 -18.02 3.08
N ILE A 120 -2.33 -18.05 4.21
CA ILE A 120 -2.38 -16.92 5.15
C ILE A 120 -0.99 -16.66 5.75
N ALA A 121 -0.29 -17.69 6.22
CA ALA A 121 1.03 -17.52 6.82
C ALA A 121 2.07 -16.99 5.82
N ALA A 122 2.06 -17.47 4.57
CA ALA A 122 3.00 -17.02 3.55
C ALA A 122 2.71 -15.59 3.06
N THR A 123 1.43 -15.23 2.94
CA THR A 123 1.00 -14.03 2.22
C THR A 123 0.61 -12.90 3.17
N CYS A 124 -0.20 -13.19 4.19
CA CYS A 124 -0.78 -12.19 5.09
C CYS A 124 0.15 -11.80 6.26
N ALA A 125 1.27 -12.49 6.43
CA ALA A 125 2.31 -12.13 7.39
C ALA A 125 3.30 -11.09 6.83
N ASN A 126 3.47 -11.04 5.49
CA ASN A 126 4.49 -10.23 4.83
C ASN A 126 3.90 -9.01 4.09
N VAL A 127 2.62 -9.07 3.73
CA VAL A 127 1.97 -8.04 2.92
C VAL A 127 0.85 -7.39 3.71
N THR A 128 0.90 -6.06 3.82
CA THR A 128 -0.18 -5.25 4.36
C THR A 128 -1.27 -5.08 3.30
N TYR A 129 -2.47 -5.55 3.60
CA TYR A 129 -3.64 -5.41 2.75
C TYR A 129 -4.51 -4.27 3.23
N TYR A 130 -5.14 -3.56 2.29
CA TYR A 130 -6.02 -2.43 2.60
C TYR A 130 -7.46 -2.79 2.25
N LYS A 131 -8.35 -2.75 3.24
CA LYS A 131 -9.79 -2.96 3.03
C LYS A 131 -10.43 -1.61 2.77
N CYS A 132 -11.12 -1.45 1.64
CA CYS A 132 -11.93 -0.26 1.40
C CYS A 132 -13.08 -0.18 2.42
N LEU A 133 -13.00 0.76 3.36
CA LEU A 133 -14.13 1.37 4.04
C LEU A 133 -14.92 2.18 3.01
N CYS A 134 -15.73 1.50 2.20
CA CYS A 134 -16.72 2.16 1.37
C CYS A 134 -17.73 2.87 2.30
N SER A 135 -17.46 4.12 2.67
CA SER A 135 -18.46 5.00 3.26
C SER A 135 -19.43 5.39 2.16
N ALA A 136 -20.68 4.98 2.33
CA ALA A 136 -21.78 5.39 1.49
C ALA A 136 -21.89 6.92 1.44
N ILE A 137 -21.64 7.53 0.29
CA ILE A 137 -22.20 8.86 -0.03
C ILE A 137 -23.06 8.71 -1.28
N ARG A 138 -24.36 8.56 -1.00
CA ARG A 138 -25.48 8.74 -1.92
C ARG A 138 -25.58 10.21 -2.35
N THR A 139 -25.88 10.41 -3.65
CA THR A 139 -26.70 11.48 -4.26
C THR A 139 -26.40 12.98 -3.99
N ARG A 140 -26.01 13.71 -5.04
CA ARG A 140 -26.71 14.90 -5.59
C ARG A 140 -25.96 15.41 -6.85
N SER A 141 -26.54 15.15 -8.03
CA SER A 141 -27.26 16.15 -8.85
C SER A 141 -26.34 17.05 -9.68
N LEU A 142 -25.95 16.54 -10.85
CA LEU A 142 -25.60 17.36 -12.02
C LEU A 142 -26.84 18.16 -12.42
N ILE A 143 -26.85 19.46 -12.14
CA ILE A 143 -27.65 20.43 -12.89
C ILE A 143 -26.66 21.48 -13.37
N LEU A 144 -26.29 21.35 -14.65
CA LEU A 144 -25.69 22.42 -15.44
C LEU A 144 -26.77 23.49 -15.65
N SER A 145 -26.43 24.75 -15.48
CA SER A 145 -27.18 25.90 -16.02
C SER A 145 -26.17 26.88 -16.58
#